data_AF-A0A9D6FCH5-F1
#
_entry.id   AF-A0A9D6FCH5-F1
#
_cell.length_a   1.000
_cell.length_b   1.000
_cell.length_c   1.000
_cell.angle_alpha   90.00
_cell.angle_beta   90.00
_cell.angle_gamma   90.00
#
_symmetry.space_group_name_H-M   'P 1'
#
loop_
_entity.id
_entity.type
_entity.pdbx_description
1 polymer ?
#
loop_
_entity_poly.entity_id
_entity_poly.type
_entity_poly.pdbx_seq_one_letter_code
_entity_poly.pdbx_strand_id
1 'polypeptide(L)'
;MARPTRIEFDGALYHVTSRGVARMPAFVGDSDRIEFLDILSALVGDGHLIVHAFCLMPNHYHMLCETPGGDLGRMMRDLNGQYAQGFNRRHRRVGHLWQARYKAILVQEGEYFLECSRHIHLNPNRSGLTRPAERYRWSSYRNYVGAPVCVEWVTTGRTLTEFGGDRRRYEAWVEAGRGEKPVDPFERAVAGLALGGEEFTRRLVHRMKAAVGREEPSARQLLRLHEKRRSPQQIEQAVEEVFRNEHPRRRARMFLCAQRLYSRMTVREIAERYGKGSSAVSMAVKAISRESEKDPRSAERLRQLGRRLIT
;
A
#
# COMPACT_ATOMS: atom_id res chain seq x y z
N MET A 1 -13.45 -17.40 10.86
CA MET A 1 -12.72 -16.35 11.60
C MET A 1 -13.49 -15.04 11.50
N ALA A 2 -13.69 -14.35 12.62
CA ALA A 2 -14.22 -12.99 12.63
C ALA A 2 -13.26 -12.08 11.83
N ARG A 3 -13.82 -11.31 10.89
CA ARG A 3 -13.04 -10.42 10.03
C ARG A 3 -12.76 -9.12 10.79
N PRO A 4 -11.57 -8.53 10.68
CA PRO A 4 -11.27 -7.30 11.38
C PRO A 4 -12.19 -6.16 10.92
N THR A 5 -12.71 -5.40 11.89
CA THR A 5 -13.53 -4.21 11.63
C THR A 5 -12.71 -3.18 10.85
N ARG A 6 -13.31 -2.62 9.80
CA ARG A 6 -12.67 -1.56 8.99
C ARG A 6 -12.62 -0.28 9.80
N ILE A 7 -11.54 0.47 9.62
CA ILE A 7 -11.35 1.76 10.25
C ILE A 7 -11.92 2.80 9.31
N GLU A 8 -12.98 3.48 9.74
CA GLU A 8 -13.67 4.50 8.96
C GLU A 8 -13.86 5.75 9.83
N PHE A 9 -13.57 6.92 9.25
CA PHE A 9 -13.71 8.22 9.88
C PHE A 9 -13.72 9.31 8.80
N ASP A 10 -14.26 10.48 9.16
CA ASP A 10 -14.40 11.61 8.24
C ASP A 10 -13.06 12.07 7.67
N GLY A 11 -13.01 12.26 6.34
CA GLY A 11 -11.81 12.64 5.61
C GLY A 11 -10.72 11.56 5.54
N ALA A 12 -11.05 10.30 5.84
CA ALA A 12 -10.07 9.21 5.76
C ALA A 12 -9.62 8.94 4.32
N LEU A 13 -8.31 8.84 4.12
CA LEU A 13 -7.66 8.49 2.85
C LEU A 13 -7.37 7.00 2.74
N TYR A 14 -7.68 6.41 1.59
CA TYR A 14 -7.54 4.98 1.36
C TYR A 14 -6.90 4.66 0.01
N HIS A 15 -6.07 3.60 0.00
CA HIS A 15 -5.81 2.82 -1.20
C HIS A 15 -6.73 1.61 -1.22
N VAL A 16 -7.63 1.56 -2.19
CA VAL A 16 -8.63 0.53 -2.40
C VAL A 16 -8.28 -0.33 -3.61
N THR A 17 -8.50 -1.63 -3.51
CA THR A 17 -8.44 -2.54 -4.67
C THR A 17 -9.46 -3.67 -4.56
N SER A 18 -10.02 -4.10 -5.69
CA SER A 18 -10.79 -5.35 -5.81
C SER A 18 -10.37 -6.10 -7.05
N ARG A 19 -10.45 -7.43 -7.02
CA ARG A 19 -10.00 -8.33 -8.08
C ARG A 19 -11.09 -9.33 -8.45
N GLY A 20 -11.20 -9.64 -9.73
CA GLY A 20 -12.10 -10.66 -10.25
C GLY A 20 -11.83 -12.04 -9.64
N VAL A 21 -12.89 -12.80 -9.40
CA VAL A 21 -12.83 -14.17 -8.88
C VAL A 21 -11.95 -15.03 -9.79
N ALA A 22 -11.17 -15.95 -9.21
CA ALA A 22 -10.21 -16.76 -9.96
C ALA A 22 -9.24 -15.94 -10.85
N ARG A 23 -8.99 -14.66 -10.50
CA ARG A 23 -8.17 -13.70 -11.28
C ARG A 23 -8.69 -13.43 -12.69
N MET A 24 -9.95 -13.77 -12.95
CA MET A 24 -10.56 -13.57 -14.24
C MET A 24 -10.69 -12.07 -14.58
N PRO A 25 -10.89 -11.71 -15.86
CA PRO A 25 -11.20 -10.35 -16.24
C PRO A 25 -12.41 -9.81 -15.46
N ALA A 26 -12.19 -8.70 -14.77
CA ALA A 26 -13.24 -7.90 -14.16
C ALA A 26 -13.80 -6.91 -15.17
N PHE A 27 -13.03 -6.56 -16.21
CA PHE A 27 -13.41 -5.68 -17.30
C PHE A 27 -13.04 -6.34 -18.63
N VAL A 28 -14.04 -6.87 -19.35
CA VAL A 28 -13.83 -7.57 -20.62
C VAL A 28 -13.68 -6.55 -21.75
N GLY A 29 -14.56 -5.55 -21.78
CA GLY A 29 -14.57 -4.51 -22.81
C GLY A 29 -14.46 -3.09 -22.26
N ASP A 30 -14.57 -2.12 -23.15
CA ASP A 30 -14.62 -0.70 -22.79
C ASP A 30 -15.94 -0.34 -22.12
N SER A 31 -17.05 -0.93 -22.56
CA SER A 31 -18.37 -0.74 -21.95
C SER A 31 -18.40 -1.10 -20.46
N ASP A 32 -17.67 -2.13 -20.07
CA ASP A 32 -17.50 -2.52 -18.67
C ASP A 32 -16.75 -1.47 -17.86
N ARG A 33 -15.78 -0.78 -18.46
CA ARG A 33 -14.99 0.25 -17.77
C ARG A 33 -15.76 1.56 -17.70
N ILE A 34 -16.50 1.89 -18.76
CA ILE A 34 -17.40 3.05 -18.80
C ILE A 34 -18.46 2.92 -17.70
N GLU A 35 -19.19 1.80 -17.62
CA GLU A 35 -20.20 1.60 -16.57
C GLU A 35 -19.60 1.71 -15.16
N PHE A 36 -18.41 1.16 -14.93
CA PHE A 36 -17.73 1.28 -13.64
C PHE A 36 -17.42 2.75 -13.30
N LEU A 37 -16.93 3.52 -14.29
CA LEU A 37 -16.63 4.93 -14.12
C LEU A 37 -17.89 5.79 -13.96
N ASP A 38 -19.01 5.42 -14.58
CA ASP A 38 -20.29 6.11 -14.43
C ASP A 38 -20.83 5.94 -13.00
N ILE A 39 -20.81 4.70 -12.46
CA ILE A 39 -21.20 4.43 -11.07
C ILE A 39 -20.29 5.20 -10.11
N LEU A 40 -18.98 5.19 -10.36
CA LEU A 40 -18.02 5.92 -9.54
C LEU A 40 -18.24 7.44 -9.63
N SER A 41 -18.54 7.96 -10.83
CA SER A 41 -18.85 9.37 -11.06
C SER A 41 -20.06 9.82 -10.25
N ALA A 42 -21.10 8.99 -10.14
CA ALA A 42 -22.28 9.30 -9.32
C ALA A 42 -21.90 9.45 -7.84
N LEU A 43 -21.11 8.51 -7.30
CA LEU A 43 -20.65 8.57 -5.90
C LEU A 43 -19.77 9.80 -5.61
N VAL A 44 -18.99 10.24 -6.61
CA VAL A 44 -18.20 11.48 -6.50
C VAL A 44 -19.11 12.71 -6.59
N GLY A 45 -20.07 12.72 -7.51
CA GLY A 45 -21.05 13.80 -7.69
C GLY A 45 -21.94 14.03 -6.46
N ASP A 46 -22.30 12.95 -5.75
CA ASP A 46 -23.05 12.99 -4.49
C ASP A 46 -22.18 13.39 -3.28
N GLY A 47 -20.89 13.65 -3.48
CA GLY A 47 -19.96 14.09 -2.44
C GLY A 47 -19.53 12.99 -1.47
N HIS A 48 -19.81 11.72 -1.78
CA HIS A 48 -19.44 10.62 -0.89
C HIS A 48 -17.98 10.17 -1.04
N LEU A 49 -17.38 10.41 -2.21
CA LEU A 49 -15.98 10.09 -2.49
C LEU A 49 -15.27 11.28 -3.12
N ILE A 50 -14.03 11.49 -2.70
CA ILE A 50 -13.07 12.31 -3.44
C ILE A 50 -12.02 11.35 -4.01
N VAL A 51 -11.89 11.26 -5.32
CA VAL A 51 -10.92 10.36 -5.95
C VAL A 51 -9.70 11.15 -6.41
N HIS A 52 -8.53 10.71 -5.96
CA HIS A 52 -7.25 11.30 -6.35
C HIS A 52 -6.61 10.52 -7.50
N ALA A 53 -6.57 9.20 -7.42
CA ALA A 53 -6.02 8.40 -8.50
C ALA A 53 -6.81 7.11 -8.66
N PHE A 54 -6.96 6.62 -9.88
CA PHE A 54 -7.44 5.28 -10.17
C PHE A 54 -6.72 4.65 -11.37
N CYS A 55 -6.79 3.33 -11.45
CA CYS A 55 -6.42 2.53 -12.61
C CYS A 55 -7.28 1.26 -12.69
N LEU A 56 -7.98 1.05 -13.82
CA LEU A 56 -8.81 -0.12 -14.08
C LEU A 56 -8.02 -1.14 -14.91
N MET A 57 -7.40 -2.11 -14.25
CA MET A 57 -6.66 -3.22 -14.88
C MET A 57 -7.65 -4.28 -15.39
N PRO A 58 -7.26 -5.17 -16.32
CA PRO A 58 -8.19 -6.16 -16.88
C PRO A 58 -8.92 -7.01 -15.83
N ASN A 59 -8.25 -7.41 -14.75
CA ASN A 59 -8.81 -8.27 -13.70
C ASN A 59 -8.96 -7.62 -12.32
N HIS A 60 -8.61 -6.34 -12.15
CA HIS A 60 -8.72 -5.64 -10.87
C HIS A 60 -8.73 -4.13 -11.08
N TYR A 61 -9.06 -3.36 -10.05
CA TYR A 61 -8.82 -1.91 -10.06
C TYR A 61 -8.00 -1.48 -8.85
N HIS A 62 -7.37 -0.32 -8.96
CA HIS A 62 -6.81 0.42 -7.84
C HIS A 62 -7.43 1.81 -7.79
N MET A 63 -7.68 2.30 -6.58
CA MET A 63 -8.24 3.64 -6.34
C MET A 63 -7.63 4.24 -5.07
N LEU A 64 -7.11 5.46 -5.17
CA LEU A 64 -6.72 6.31 -4.06
C LEU A 64 -7.82 7.34 -3.86
N CYS A 65 -8.56 7.23 -2.76
CA CYS A 65 -9.74 8.04 -2.51
C CYS A 65 -9.84 8.48 -1.05
N GLU A 66 -10.58 9.55 -0.82
CA GLU A 66 -11.01 10.04 0.48
C GLU A 66 -12.51 9.81 0.66
N THR A 67 -12.95 9.56 1.90
CA THR A 67 -14.37 9.50 2.26
C THR A 67 -14.71 10.65 3.21
N PRO A 68 -15.31 11.75 2.73
CA PRO A 68 -15.65 12.89 3.56
C PRO A 68 -16.49 12.53 4.79
N GLY A 69 -17.48 11.63 4.64
CA GLY A 69 -18.36 11.17 5.73
C GLY A 69 -17.97 9.82 6.36
N GLY A 70 -16.76 9.32 6.12
CA GLY A 70 -16.26 8.11 6.79
C GLY A 70 -17.06 6.83 6.51
N ASP A 71 -17.58 6.65 5.30
CA ASP A 71 -18.56 5.62 4.94
C ASP A 71 -18.09 4.71 3.79
N LEU A 72 -16.77 4.48 3.67
CA LEU A 72 -16.14 3.68 2.63
C LEU A 72 -16.84 2.32 2.41
N GLY A 73 -17.25 1.64 3.50
CA GLY A 73 -17.97 0.38 3.47
C GLY A 73 -19.28 0.43 2.70
N ARG A 74 -20.04 1.53 2.82
CA ARG A 74 -21.26 1.77 2.04
C ARG A 74 -20.88 2.04 0.59
N MET A 75 -19.95 2.96 0.36
CA MET A 75 -19.54 3.34 -1.00
C MET A 75 -19.02 2.18 -1.83
N MET A 76 -18.20 1.33 -1.21
CA MET A 76 -17.67 0.17 -1.90
C MET A 76 -18.66 -0.97 -2.07
N ARG A 77 -19.74 -1.00 -1.28
CA ARG A 77 -20.88 -1.91 -1.50
C ARG A 77 -21.66 -1.45 -2.73
N ASP A 78 -21.93 -0.15 -2.83
CA ASP A 78 -22.69 0.43 -3.92
C ASP A 78 -21.91 0.31 -5.24
N LEU A 79 -20.65 0.77 -5.26
CA LEU A 79 -19.78 0.67 -6.44
C LEU A 79 -19.61 -0.77 -6.93
N ASN A 80 -19.10 -1.67 -6.06
CA ASN A 80 -18.80 -3.04 -6.49
C ASN A 80 -20.05 -3.87 -6.73
N GLY A 81 -21.12 -3.62 -5.96
CA GLY A 81 -22.37 -4.36 -6.02
C GLY A 81 -23.15 -4.03 -7.28
N GLN A 82 -23.39 -2.75 -7.54
CA GLN A 82 -24.07 -2.31 -8.76
C GLN A 82 -23.30 -2.76 -10.00
N TYR A 83 -21.98 -2.56 -10.01
CA TYR A 83 -21.15 -3.00 -11.13
C TYR A 83 -21.21 -4.52 -11.34
N ALA A 84 -21.09 -5.33 -10.29
CA ALA A 84 -21.13 -6.79 -10.43
C ALA A 84 -22.48 -7.29 -10.97
N GLN A 85 -23.59 -6.65 -10.57
CA GLN A 85 -24.92 -6.95 -11.09
C GLN A 85 -25.04 -6.58 -12.57
N GLY A 86 -24.60 -5.39 -12.96
CA GLY A 86 -24.56 -4.93 -14.35
C GLY A 86 -23.70 -5.84 -15.24
N PHE A 87 -22.48 -6.13 -14.80
CA PHE A 87 -21.55 -7.04 -15.46
C PHE A 87 -22.15 -8.44 -15.66
N ASN A 88 -22.71 -9.05 -14.61
CA ASN A 88 -23.29 -10.39 -14.70
C ASN A 88 -24.46 -10.45 -15.69
N ARG A 89 -25.30 -9.41 -15.72
CA ARG A 89 -26.40 -9.29 -16.69
C ARG A 89 -25.88 -9.18 -18.12
N ARG A 90 -24.91 -8.31 -18.37
CA ARG A 90 -24.30 -8.07 -19.69
C ARG A 90 -23.61 -9.32 -20.25
N HIS A 91 -22.86 -10.02 -19.39
CA HIS A 91 -22.06 -11.18 -19.78
C HIS A 91 -22.77 -12.51 -19.56
N ARG A 92 -24.07 -12.51 -19.21
CA ARG A 92 -24.89 -13.70 -18.93
C ARG A 92 -24.25 -14.65 -17.92
N ARG A 93 -23.65 -14.08 -16.86
CA ARG A 93 -22.96 -14.83 -15.81
C ARG A 93 -23.80 -14.94 -14.54
N VAL A 94 -23.54 -16.02 -13.81
CA VAL A 94 -24.10 -16.27 -12.48
C VAL A 94 -22.94 -16.38 -11.47
N GLY A 95 -23.17 -15.91 -10.25
CA GLY A 95 -22.21 -15.98 -9.15
C GLY A 95 -21.41 -14.71 -8.93
N HIS A 96 -20.34 -14.81 -8.14
CA HIS A 96 -19.54 -13.67 -7.73
C HIS A 96 -18.63 -13.17 -8.87
N LEU A 97 -18.68 -11.87 -9.16
CA LEU A 97 -17.68 -11.21 -10.00
C LEU A 97 -16.36 -11.03 -9.24
N TRP A 98 -16.45 -10.45 -8.04
CA TRP A 98 -15.29 -10.14 -7.21
C TRP A 98 -14.87 -11.36 -6.37
N GLN A 99 -13.57 -11.59 -6.23
CA GLN A 99 -13.01 -12.72 -5.47
C GLN A 99 -13.40 -12.68 -3.99
N ALA A 100 -13.50 -11.48 -3.43
CA ALA A 100 -13.85 -11.23 -2.04
C ALA A 100 -14.38 -9.79 -1.92
N ARG A 101 -14.60 -9.33 -0.69
CA ARG A 101 -14.72 -7.89 -0.42
C ARG A 101 -13.43 -7.18 -0.89
N TYR A 102 -13.57 -5.94 -1.33
CA TYR A 102 -12.45 -5.06 -1.63
C TYR A 102 -11.41 -5.05 -0.50
N LYS A 103 -10.13 -4.87 -0.82
CA LYS A 103 -9.09 -4.52 0.16
C LYS A 103 -9.00 -3.00 0.25
N ALA A 104 -8.72 -2.50 1.45
CA ALA A 104 -8.44 -1.09 1.66
C ALA A 104 -7.41 -0.94 2.78
N ILE A 105 -6.47 -0.03 2.59
CA ILE A 105 -5.52 0.43 3.61
C ILE A 105 -5.64 1.95 3.75
N LEU A 106 -5.54 2.46 4.97
CA LEU A 106 -5.45 3.90 5.22
C LEU A 106 -4.12 4.44 4.70
N VAL A 107 -4.12 5.64 4.14
CA VAL A 107 -2.92 6.25 3.56
C VAL A 107 -2.66 7.58 4.27
N GLN A 108 -1.44 7.77 4.76
CA GLN A 108 -1.00 9.06 5.28
C GLN A 108 -0.79 10.04 4.11
N GLU A 109 -1.12 11.30 4.32
CA GLU A 109 -0.77 12.40 3.40
C GLU A 109 0.75 12.57 3.19
N GLY A 110 1.11 13.43 2.25
CA GLY A 110 2.50 13.70 1.86
C GLY A 110 3.11 12.55 1.06
N GLU A 111 4.33 12.14 1.41
CA GLU A 111 5.11 11.16 0.63
C GLU A 111 4.38 9.82 0.42
N TYR A 112 3.68 9.30 1.44
CA TYR A 112 2.96 8.02 1.31
C TYR A 112 1.79 8.10 0.33
N PHE A 113 1.08 9.24 0.30
CA PHE A 113 0.01 9.52 -0.64
C PHE A 113 0.55 9.64 -2.08
N LEU A 114 1.65 10.40 -2.25
CA LEU A 114 2.29 10.54 -3.55
C LEU A 114 2.78 9.20 -4.09
N GLU A 115 3.50 8.42 -3.28
CA GLU A 115 3.99 7.09 -3.65
C GLU A 115 2.86 6.12 -3.99
N CYS A 116 1.73 6.22 -3.28
CA CYS A 116 0.53 5.46 -3.64
C CYS A 116 -0.01 5.87 -5.01
N SER A 117 -0.14 7.17 -5.29
CA SER A 117 -0.54 7.69 -6.61
C SER A 117 0.38 7.18 -7.72
N ARG A 118 1.70 7.29 -7.53
CA ARG A 118 2.73 6.78 -8.46
C ARG A 118 2.57 5.28 -8.70
N HIS A 119 2.35 4.52 -7.64
CA HIS A 119 2.13 3.08 -7.75
C HIS A 119 0.92 2.76 -8.62
N ILE A 120 -0.20 3.46 -8.41
CA ILE A 120 -1.44 3.28 -9.18
C ILE A 120 -1.23 3.62 -10.65
N HIS A 121 -0.62 4.75 -10.96
CA HIS A 121 -0.39 5.18 -12.35
C HIS A 121 0.61 4.31 -13.11
N LEU A 122 1.63 3.76 -12.43
CA LEU A 122 2.60 2.85 -13.04
C LEU A 122 2.13 1.40 -13.12
N ASN A 123 0.95 1.07 -12.59
CA ASN A 123 0.46 -0.31 -12.56
C ASN A 123 0.38 -0.96 -13.97
N PRO A 124 -0.14 -0.29 -15.02
CA PRO A 124 -0.14 -0.81 -16.38
C PRO A 124 1.26 -1.10 -16.94
N ASN A 125 2.25 -0.25 -16.61
CA ASN A 125 3.63 -0.42 -17.08
C ASN A 125 4.29 -1.62 -16.41
N ARG A 126 4.03 -1.79 -15.11
CA ARG A 126 4.56 -2.87 -14.28
C ARG A 126 3.97 -4.23 -14.65
N SER A 127 2.72 -4.27 -15.12
CA SER A 127 2.10 -5.48 -15.67
C SER A 127 2.40 -5.73 -17.14
N GLY A 128 3.20 -4.87 -17.79
CA GLY A 128 3.56 -4.99 -19.21
C GLY A 128 2.45 -4.66 -20.21
N LEU A 129 1.34 -4.02 -19.78
CA LEU A 129 0.22 -3.69 -20.66
C LEU A 129 0.50 -2.53 -21.60
N THR A 130 1.26 -1.52 -21.16
CA THR A 130 1.61 -0.38 -22.00
C THR A 130 2.91 0.27 -21.57
N ARG A 131 3.55 0.99 -22.49
CA ARG A 131 4.62 1.97 -22.24
C ARG A 131 4.55 3.08 -23.31
N PRO A 132 4.55 4.38 -22.96
CA PRO A 132 4.53 5.00 -21.61
C PRO A 132 3.17 4.83 -20.88
N ALA A 133 3.09 5.25 -19.60
CA ALA A 133 1.89 5.08 -18.77
C ALA A 133 0.66 5.82 -19.33
N GLU A 134 0.89 6.98 -19.96
CA GLU A 134 -0.14 7.81 -20.59
C GLU A 134 -0.95 7.07 -21.68
N ARG A 135 -0.37 6.05 -22.32
CA ARG A 135 -1.07 5.25 -23.33
C ARG A 135 -2.20 4.40 -22.74
N TYR A 136 -2.22 4.13 -21.43
CA TYR A 136 -3.32 3.41 -20.78
C TYR A 136 -4.47 4.36 -20.44
N ARG A 137 -5.48 4.43 -21.32
CA ARG A 137 -6.63 5.34 -21.13
C ARG A 137 -7.47 5.05 -19.88
N TRP A 138 -7.42 3.82 -19.36
CA TRP A 138 -8.21 3.38 -18.21
C TRP A 138 -7.51 3.66 -16.87
N SER A 139 -6.86 4.81 -16.80
CA SER A 139 -6.13 5.32 -15.66
C SER A 139 -6.31 6.83 -15.59
N SER A 140 -6.42 7.34 -14.36
CA SER A 140 -6.41 8.78 -14.07
C SER A 140 -5.09 9.49 -14.44
N TYR A 141 -4.03 8.78 -14.85
CA TYR A 141 -2.72 9.41 -15.10
C TYR A 141 -2.79 10.56 -16.11
N ARG A 142 -3.68 10.48 -17.11
CA ARG A 142 -3.90 11.56 -18.09
C ARG A 142 -4.40 12.87 -17.46
N ASN A 143 -5.18 12.78 -16.37
CA ASN A 143 -5.61 13.94 -15.60
C ASN A 143 -4.44 14.74 -15.03
N TYR A 144 -3.29 14.10 -14.84
CA TYR A 144 -2.10 14.73 -14.29
C TYR A 144 -1.18 15.32 -15.35
N VAL A 145 -1.01 14.66 -16.49
CA VAL A 145 -0.03 15.05 -17.50
C VAL A 145 -0.57 15.99 -18.58
N GLY A 146 -1.86 16.35 -18.54
CA GLY A 146 -2.46 17.29 -19.49
C GLY A 146 -2.82 16.68 -20.84
N ALA A 147 -2.97 15.35 -20.87
CA ALA A 147 -3.49 14.60 -22.02
C ALA A 147 -5.03 14.54 -21.98
N PRO A 148 -5.71 14.22 -23.11
CA PRO A 148 -7.16 14.02 -23.12
C PRO A 148 -7.59 13.02 -22.04
N VAL A 149 -8.40 13.50 -21.09
CA VAL A 149 -8.73 12.75 -19.87
C VAL A 149 -9.83 11.72 -20.12
N CYS A 150 -9.83 10.67 -19.29
CA CYS A 150 -10.91 9.67 -19.31
C CYS A 150 -12.13 10.13 -18.53
N VAL A 151 -11.93 10.98 -17.51
CA VAL A 151 -12.97 11.51 -16.61
C VAL A 151 -12.52 12.89 -16.10
N GLU A 152 -13.45 13.77 -15.76
CA GLU A 152 -13.15 15.13 -15.27
C GLU A 152 -13.13 15.24 -13.73
N TRP A 153 -13.81 14.33 -13.02
CA TRP A 153 -14.06 14.42 -11.57
C TRP A 153 -12.86 14.05 -10.68
N VAL A 154 -11.69 13.74 -11.26
CA VAL A 154 -10.49 13.36 -10.49
C VAL A 154 -9.86 14.60 -9.86
N THR A 155 -9.66 14.56 -8.55
CA THR A 155 -9.03 15.63 -7.78
C THR A 155 -7.50 15.55 -7.88
N THR A 156 -6.92 16.31 -8.82
CA THR A 156 -5.47 16.35 -9.06
C THR A 156 -4.74 17.39 -8.23
N GLY A 157 -5.45 18.42 -7.75
CA GLY A 157 -4.86 19.59 -7.09
C GLY A 157 -3.93 19.23 -5.93
N ARG A 158 -4.38 18.36 -5.00
CA ARG A 158 -3.59 17.93 -3.83
C ARG A 158 -2.22 17.38 -4.23
N THR A 159 -2.18 16.51 -5.23
CA THR A 159 -0.92 15.96 -5.73
C THR A 159 -0.11 17.04 -6.47
N LEU A 160 -0.70 17.78 -7.40
CA LEU A 160 0.03 18.72 -8.26
C LEU A 160 0.62 19.89 -7.46
N THR A 161 -0.02 20.30 -6.37
CA THR A 161 0.51 21.32 -5.44
C THR A 161 1.85 20.91 -4.84
N GLU A 162 2.06 19.62 -4.51
CA GLU A 162 3.36 19.11 -4.03
C GLU A 162 4.49 19.24 -5.09
N PHE A 163 4.12 19.40 -6.36
CA PHE A 163 5.02 19.66 -7.48
C PHE A 163 5.00 21.12 -7.93
N GLY A 164 4.46 22.04 -7.13
CA GLY A 164 4.35 23.47 -7.44
C GLY A 164 3.36 23.78 -8.57
N GLY A 165 2.40 22.91 -8.84
CA GLY A 165 1.47 22.99 -9.96
C GLY A 165 2.05 22.54 -11.30
N ASP A 166 3.34 22.17 -11.35
CA ASP A 166 4.02 21.78 -12.57
C ASP A 166 3.79 20.29 -12.91
N ARG A 167 2.92 20.06 -13.89
CA ARG A 167 2.58 18.74 -14.41
C ARG A 167 3.80 17.99 -14.95
N ARG A 168 4.79 18.68 -15.52
CA ARG A 168 6.00 18.05 -16.06
C ARG A 168 6.88 17.49 -14.96
N ARG A 169 6.92 18.15 -13.79
CA ARG A 169 7.63 17.61 -12.61
C ARG A 169 6.97 16.35 -12.09
N TYR A 170 5.63 16.33 -12.04
CA TYR A 170 4.90 15.12 -11.68
C TYR A 170 5.17 13.98 -12.67
N GLU A 171 5.04 14.23 -13.97
CA GLU A 171 5.30 13.25 -15.02
C GLU A 171 6.72 12.68 -14.93
N ALA A 172 7.74 13.54 -14.82
CA ALA A 172 9.13 13.12 -14.70
C ALA A 172 9.36 12.25 -13.45
N TRP A 173 8.75 12.61 -12.32
CA TRP A 173 8.84 11.84 -11.07
C TRP A 173 8.15 10.47 -11.17
N VAL A 174 7.00 10.38 -11.84
CA VAL A 174 6.31 9.11 -12.09
C VAL A 174 7.14 8.23 -13.03
N GLU A 175 7.61 8.76 -14.16
CA GLU A 175 8.39 7.98 -15.14
C GLU A 175 9.76 7.54 -14.59
N ALA A 176 10.38 8.30 -13.69
CA ALA A 176 11.58 7.88 -12.97
C ALA A 176 11.33 6.63 -12.12
N GLY A 177 10.15 6.51 -11.51
CA GLY A 177 9.75 5.35 -10.69
C GLY A 177 9.49 4.06 -11.47
N ARG A 178 9.56 4.09 -12.80
CA ARG A 178 9.34 2.94 -13.68
C ARG A 178 10.46 1.88 -13.57
N GLY A 179 11.69 2.31 -13.35
CA GLY A 179 12.87 1.44 -13.25
C GLY A 179 13.07 0.83 -11.85
N GLU A 180 12.32 1.31 -10.86
CA GLU A 180 12.38 0.81 -9.48
C GLU A 180 11.64 -0.52 -9.35
N LYS A 181 12.15 -1.42 -8.50
CA LYS A 181 11.41 -2.65 -8.15
C LYS A 181 10.11 -2.22 -7.45
N PRO A 182 8.93 -2.57 -7.99
CA PRO A 182 7.68 -2.16 -7.39
C PRO A 182 7.55 -2.82 -6.02
N VAL A 183 7.34 -1.99 -4.99
CA VAL A 183 6.85 -2.47 -3.70
C VAL A 183 5.36 -2.15 -3.66
N ASP A 184 4.54 -3.17 -3.41
CA ASP A 184 3.10 -3.00 -3.28
C ASP A 184 2.79 -2.21 -1.99
N PRO A 185 2.02 -1.10 -2.04
CA PRO A 185 1.53 -0.40 -0.86
C PRO A 185 0.89 -1.33 0.18
N PHE A 186 0.18 -2.39 -0.26
CA PHE A 186 -0.41 -3.39 0.64
C PHE A 186 0.63 -4.26 1.35
N GLU A 187 1.82 -4.47 0.77
CA GLU A 187 2.93 -5.15 1.43
C GLU A 187 3.65 -4.24 2.44
N ARG A 188 3.66 -2.92 2.19
CA ARG A 188 4.20 -1.92 3.12
C ARG A 188 3.25 -1.56 4.27
N ALA A 189 1.96 -1.87 4.12
CA ALA A 189 0.95 -1.50 5.09
C ALA A 189 1.19 -2.20 6.43
N VAL A 190 1.30 -1.42 7.49
CA VAL A 190 1.42 -1.92 8.86
C VAL A 190 0.14 -2.67 9.20
N ALA A 191 0.29 -3.92 9.63
CA ALA A 191 -0.81 -4.85 9.91
C ALA A 191 -1.76 -5.09 8.72
N GLY A 192 -1.37 -4.73 7.49
CA GLY A 192 -2.29 -4.72 6.34
C GLY A 192 -3.41 -3.68 6.46
N LEU A 193 -3.24 -2.64 7.28
CA LEU A 193 -4.28 -1.65 7.60
C LEU A 193 -3.87 -0.20 7.31
N ALA A 194 -2.61 0.17 7.48
CA ALA A 194 -2.17 1.56 7.32
C ALA A 194 -0.82 1.69 6.59
N LEU A 195 -0.78 2.53 5.58
CA LEU A 195 0.41 2.99 4.87
C LEU A 195 0.77 4.39 5.37
N GLY A 196 1.75 4.46 6.26
CA GLY A 196 2.19 5.72 6.81
C GLY A 196 3.32 5.54 7.81
N GLY A 197 3.80 6.67 8.30
CA GLY A 197 4.79 6.76 9.35
C GLY A 197 4.23 6.34 10.71
N GLU A 198 5.13 6.37 11.68
CA GLU A 198 4.88 5.90 13.03
C GLU A 198 3.80 6.71 13.75
N GLU A 199 3.89 8.03 13.67
CA GLU A 199 2.97 8.95 14.35
C GLU A 199 1.55 8.82 13.81
N PHE A 200 1.41 8.72 12.49
CA PHE A 200 0.13 8.45 11.83
C PHE A 200 -0.51 7.15 12.34
N THR A 201 0.28 6.06 12.39
CA THR A 201 -0.20 4.77 12.88
C THR A 201 -0.63 4.85 14.35
N ARG A 202 0.11 5.59 15.20
CA ARG A 202 -0.28 5.82 16.61
C ARG A 202 -1.62 6.55 16.72
N ARG A 203 -1.80 7.63 15.94
CA ARG A 203 -3.05 8.40 15.94
C ARG A 203 -4.23 7.55 15.48
N LEU A 204 -4.05 6.72 14.45
CA LEU A 204 -5.07 5.77 14.00
C LEU A 204 -5.47 4.79 15.11
N VAL A 205 -4.49 4.21 15.79
CA VAL A 205 -4.72 3.32 16.92
C VAL A 205 -5.49 4.01 18.04
N HIS A 206 -5.15 5.25 18.38
CA HIS A 206 -5.86 6.02 19.39
C HIS A 206 -7.31 6.29 18.97
N ARG A 207 -7.53 6.69 17.72
CA ARG A 207 -8.87 6.89 17.14
C ARG A 207 -9.70 5.60 17.14
N MET A 208 -9.09 4.45 16.84
CA MET A 208 -9.76 3.15 16.92
C MET A 208 -10.18 2.79 18.34
N LYS A 209 -9.33 3.04 19.35
CA LYS A 209 -9.67 2.80 20.76
C LYS A 209 -10.88 3.64 21.18
N ALA A 210 -10.92 4.90 20.77
CA ALA A 210 -12.02 5.82 21.07
C ALA A 210 -13.33 5.42 20.38
N ALA A 211 -13.27 4.97 19.12
CA ALA A 211 -14.47 4.70 18.31
C ALA A 211 -15.20 3.40 18.69
N VAL A 212 -14.50 2.36 19.15
CA VAL A 212 -15.10 1.03 19.29
C VAL A 212 -15.60 0.74 20.72
N GLY A 213 -15.19 1.51 21.73
CA GLY A 213 -15.61 1.30 23.13
C GLY A 213 -15.24 -0.07 23.74
N ARG A 214 -14.56 -0.94 22.97
CA ARG A 214 -14.03 -2.27 23.32
C ARG A 214 -12.78 -2.58 22.48
N GLU A 215 -11.93 -3.50 22.92
CA GLU A 215 -10.76 -3.94 22.15
C GLU A 215 -11.17 -4.72 20.88
N GLU A 216 -11.05 -4.11 19.70
CA GLU A 216 -11.14 -4.84 18.43
C GLU A 216 -9.85 -5.61 18.12
N PRO A 217 -9.92 -6.84 17.59
CA PRO A 217 -8.73 -7.61 17.21
C PRO A 217 -7.81 -6.91 16.21
N SER A 218 -8.33 -6.11 15.27
CA SER A 218 -7.52 -5.27 14.36
C SER A 218 -6.80 -4.14 15.10
N ALA A 219 -7.50 -3.48 16.02
CA ALA A 219 -6.91 -2.44 16.87
C ALA A 219 -5.80 -3.07 17.73
N ARG A 220 -6.09 -4.24 18.32
CA ARG A 220 -5.15 -5.03 19.13
C ARG A 220 -3.99 -5.59 18.30
N GLN A 221 -4.16 -5.86 17.02
CA GLN A 221 -3.08 -6.29 16.12
C GLN A 221 -2.20 -5.10 15.69
N LEU A 222 -2.79 -3.94 15.38
CA LEU A 222 -2.06 -2.69 15.17
C LEU A 222 -1.31 -2.26 16.44
N LEU A 223 -1.96 -2.37 17.60
CA LEU A 223 -1.38 -2.19 18.92
C LEU A 223 -0.28 -3.21 19.17
N ARG A 224 -0.50 -4.52 19.04
CA ARG A 224 0.54 -5.55 19.23
C ARG A 224 1.74 -5.37 18.31
N LEU A 225 1.53 -5.02 17.04
CA LEU A 225 2.61 -4.73 16.08
C LEU A 225 3.31 -3.39 16.37
N HIS A 226 2.78 -2.59 17.30
CA HIS A 226 3.35 -1.33 17.76
C HIS A 226 3.80 -1.35 19.23
N GLU A 227 3.27 -2.24 20.05
CA GLU A 227 3.56 -2.48 21.47
C GLU A 227 4.66 -3.54 21.60
N LYS A 228 4.79 -4.48 20.65
CA LYS A 228 5.99 -5.31 20.50
C LYS A 228 7.09 -4.58 19.74
N ARG A 229 7.39 -3.35 20.18
CA ARG A 229 8.65 -2.70 19.82
C ARG A 229 9.75 -3.39 20.59
N ARG A 230 10.77 -3.85 19.87
CA ARG A 230 12.05 -4.12 20.48
C ARG A 230 12.86 -2.84 20.34
N SER A 231 13.26 -2.26 21.46
CA SER A 231 14.20 -1.15 21.45
C SER A 231 15.44 -1.55 20.64
N PRO A 232 16.17 -0.61 20.05
CA PRO A 232 17.39 -0.93 19.33
C PRO A 232 18.35 -1.79 20.16
N GLN A 233 18.35 -1.62 21.49
CA GLN A 233 19.06 -2.46 22.45
C GLN A 233 18.50 -3.88 22.59
N GLN A 234 17.17 -4.05 22.59
CA GLN A 234 16.55 -5.39 22.60
C GLN A 234 16.82 -6.16 21.30
N ILE A 235 16.92 -5.45 20.17
CA ILE A 235 17.31 -6.05 18.88
C ILE A 235 18.78 -6.46 18.91
N GLU A 236 19.64 -5.61 19.47
CA GLU A 236 21.05 -5.91 19.68
C GLU A 236 21.24 -7.19 20.49
N GLN A 237 20.56 -7.29 21.63
CA GLN A 237 20.61 -8.46 22.50
C GLN A 237 20.12 -9.73 21.76
N ALA A 238 19.01 -9.65 21.03
CA ALA A 238 18.50 -10.79 20.29
C ALA A 238 19.47 -11.26 19.19
N VAL A 239 20.14 -10.33 18.50
CA VAL A 239 21.16 -10.65 17.50
C VAL A 239 22.38 -11.30 18.16
N GLU A 240 22.83 -10.76 19.29
CA GLU A 240 23.99 -11.30 20.01
C GLU A 240 23.73 -12.73 20.52
N GLU A 241 22.51 -13.04 20.93
CA GLU A 241 22.14 -14.38 21.37
C GLU A 241 22.00 -15.37 20.21
N VAL A 242 21.32 -14.99 19.12
CA VAL A 242 21.05 -15.90 17.99
C VAL A 242 22.32 -16.15 17.16
N PHE A 243 23.20 -15.15 17.06
CA PHE A 243 24.40 -15.19 16.23
C PHE A 243 25.69 -15.15 17.06
N ARG A 244 25.65 -15.55 18.34
CA ARG A 244 26.80 -15.52 19.28
C ARG A 244 28.07 -16.19 18.72
N ASN A 245 27.89 -17.36 18.08
CA ASN A 245 28.97 -18.20 17.60
C ASN A 245 29.38 -17.89 16.15
N GLU A 246 28.86 -16.80 15.58
CA GLU A 246 29.17 -16.38 14.23
C GLU A 246 30.39 -15.48 14.17
N HIS A 247 31.02 -15.44 13.00
CA HIS A 247 32.11 -14.52 12.75
C HIS A 247 31.66 -13.06 13.01
N PRO A 248 32.45 -12.23 13.72
CA PRO A 248 32.04 -10.87 14.13
C PRO A 248 31.53 -9.99 12.97
N ARG A 249 32.18 -10.07 11.81
CA ARG A 249 31.74 -9.36 10.58
C ARG A 249 30.35 -9.78 10.07
N ARG A 250 29.95 -11.04 10.28
CA ARG A 250 28.62 -11.53 9.90
C ARG A 250 27.58 -11.06 10.92
N ARG A 251 27.90 -11.15 12.22
CA ARG A 251 27.04 -10.64 13.29
C ARG A 251 26.75 -9.14 13.17
N ALA A 252 27.76 -8.32 12.84
CA ALA A 252 27.58 -6.89 12.59
C ALA A 252 26.65 -6.59 11.39
N ARG A 253 26.72 -7.38 10.31
CA ARG A 253 25.80 -7.24 9.18
C ARG A 253 24.37 -7.66 9.55
N MET A 254 24.25 -8.74 10.32
CA MET A 254 22.97 -9.20 10.83
C MET A 254 22.33 -8.18 11.76
N PHE A 255 23.13 -7.52 12.60
CA PHE A 255 22.68 -6.44 13.44
C PHE A 255 22.06 -5.30 12.63
N LEU A 256 22.78 -4.77 11.62
CA LEU A 256 22.25 -3.69 10.78
C LEU A 256 21.00 -4.12 10.01
N CYS A 257 20.97 -5.37 9.55
CA CYS A 257 19.79 -5.95 8.90
C CYS A 257 18.60 -6.08 9.87
N ALA A 258 18.84 -6.55 11.09
CA ALA A 258 17.82 -6.69 12.13
C ALA A 258 17.29 -5.33 12.57
N GLN A 259 18.15 -4.32 12.70
CA GLN A 259 17.70 -2.94 12.92
C GLN A 259 16.79 -2.50 11.78
N ARG A 260 17.20 -2.71 10.53
CA ARG A 260 16.37 -2.35 9.36
C ARG A 260 15.02 -3.06 9.34
N LEU A 261 14.98 -4.32 9.77
CA LEU A 261 13.78 -5.16 9.73
C LEU A 261 12.87 -4.97 10.95
N TYR A 262 13.43 -4.67 12.13
CA TYR A 262 12.72 -4.76 13.41
C TYR A 262 12.70 -3.47 14.25
N SER A 263 13.59 -2.49 14.03
CA SER A 263 13.55 -1.20 14.77
C SER A 263 12.85 -0.05 14.04
N ARG A 264 12.36 -0.30 12.81
CA ARG A 264 11.72 0.69 11.92
C ARG A 264 12.57 1.90 11.54
N MET A 265 13.84 1.96 11.93
CA MET A 265 14.76 3.01 11.49
C MET A 265 14.97 2.92 9.97
N THR A 266 14.97 4.08 9.32
CA THR A 266 15.44 4.25 7.94
C THR A 266 16.91 3.88 7.85
N VAL A 267 17.39 3.61 6.63
CA VAL A 267 18.82 3.37 6.40
C VAL A 267 19.68 4.51 6.95
N ARG A 268 19.20 5.74 6.83
CA ARG A 268 19.86 6.96 7.32
C ARG A 268 19.90 7.01 8.84
N GLU A 269 18.77 6.78 9.51
CA GLU A 269 18.72 6.78 10.98
C GLU A 269 19.57 5.66 11.60
N ILE A 270 19.62 4.47 10.97
CA ILE A 270 20.52 3.39 11.40
C ILE A 270 21.98 3.82 11.23
N ALA A 271 22.30 4.44 10.09
CA ALA A 271 23.64 4.92 9.78
C ALA A 271 24.10 5.97 10.80
N GLU A 272 23.29 6.99 11.07
CA GLU A 272 23.56 8.04 12.05
C GLU A 272 23.69 7.46 13.46
N ARG A 273 22.74 6.62 13.89
CA ARG A 273 22.74 6.05 15.24
C ARG A 273 23.97 5.20 15.56
N TYR A 274 24.49 4.48 14.57
CA TYR A 274 25.59 3.52 14.77
C TYR A 274 26.92 3.99 14.17
N GLY A 275 27.04 5.26 13.79
CA GLY A 275 28.25 5.82 13.20
C GLY A 275 28.71 5.07 11.95
N LYS A 276 27.76 4.67 11.09
CA LYS A 276 28.01 3.97 9.82
C LYS A 276 27.61 4.85 8.64
N GLY A 277 28.13 4.52 7.46
CA GLY A 277 27.59 5.09 6.21
C GLY A 277 26.29 4.39 5.80
N SER A 278 25.33 5.14 5.24
CA SER A 278 24.08 4.62 4.68
C SER A 278 24.31 3.51 3.62
N SER A 279 25.42 3.58 2.89
CA SER A 279 25.88 2.56 1.95
C SER A 279 26.21 1.24 2.66
N ALA A 280 26.89 1.29 3.81
CA ALA A 280 27.25 0.11 4.60
C ALA A 280 26.00 -0.62 5.14
N VAL A 281 25.01 0.13 5.62
CA VAL A 281 23.72 -0.42 6.08
C VAL A 281 22.97 -1.09 4.92
N SER A 282 22.90 -0.43 3.77
CA SER A 282 22.25 -0.98 2.56
C SER A 282 22.93 -2.25 2.06
N MET A 283 24.26 -2.27 2.06
CA MET A 283 25.05 -3.44 1.64
C MET A 283 24.91 -4.61 2.60
N ALA A 284 24.83 -4.36 3.91
CA ALA A 284 24.56 -5.38 4.91
C ALA A 284 23.20 -6.07 4.67
N VAL A 285 22.14 -5.28 4.44
CA VAL A 285 20.79 -5.81 4.14
C VAL A 285 20.78 -6.64 2.85
N LYS A 286 21.41 -6.14 1.78
CA LYS A 286 21.53 -6.87 0.51
C LYS A 286 22.30 -8.18 0.65
N ALA A 287 23.40 -8.17 1.40
CA ALA A 287 24.22 -9.36 1.62
C ALA A 287 23.45 -10.46 2.35
N ILE A 288 22.77 -10.11 3.45
CA ILE A 288 21.98 -11.07 4.23
C ILE A 288 20.78 -11.62 3.43
N SER A 289 20.13 -10.77 2.62
CA SER A 289 19.02 -11.22 1.75
C SER A 289 19.47 -12.24 0.70
N ARG A 290 20.61 -11.99 0.05
CA ARG A 290 21.19 -12.94 -0.93
C ARG A 290 21.66 -14.24 -0.29
N GLU A 291 22.13 -14.18 0.95
CA GLU A 291 22.61 -15.34 1.71
C GLU A 291 21.45 -16.25 2.11
N SER A 292 20.33 -15.68 2.57
CA SER A 292 19.14 -16.46 2.97
C SER A 292 18.41 -17.09 1.80
N GLU A 293 18.52 -16.54 0.59
CA GLU A 293 18.02 -17.15 -0.65
C GLU A 293 18.83 -18.40 -1.05
N LYS A 294 20.11 -18.46 -0.70
CA LYS A 294 21.04 -19.53 -1.13
C LYS A 294 21.25 -20.61 -0.08
N ASP A 295 21.13 -20.28 1.21
CA ASP A 295 21.39 -21.21 2.31
C ASP A 295 20.16 -21.36 3.23
N PRO A 296 19.49 -22.53 3.22
CA PRO A 296 18.37 -22.84 4.10
C PRO A 296 18.68 -22.70 5.60
N ARG A 297 19.94 -22.93 6.03
CA ARG A 297 20.34 -22.76 7.44
C ARG A 297 20.35 -21.29 7.83
N SER A 298 20.83 -20.43 6.94
CA SER A 298 20.80 -18.97 7.12
C SER A 298 19.37 -18.43 7.15
N ALA A 299 18.47 -18.95 6.30
CA ALA A 299 17.05 -18.61 6.34
C ALA A 299 16.39 -19.03 7.67
N GLU A 300 16.73 -20.21 8.20
CA GLU A 300 16.17 -20.69 9.48
C GLU A 300 16.64 -19.85 10.67
N ARG A 301 17.91 -19.43 10.70
CA ARG A 301 18.42 -18.51 11.74
C ARG A 301 17.73 -17.14 11.70
N LEU A 302 17.43 -16.62 10.52
CA LEU A 302 16.64 -15.39 10.39
C LEU A 302 15.21 -15.57 10.91
N ARG A 303 14.58 -16.72 10.66
CA ARG A 303 13.27 -17.07 11.23
C ARG A 303 13.32 -17.22 12.76
N GLN A 304 14.42 -17.75 13.31
CA GLN A 304 14.65 -17.82 14.76
C GLN A 304 14.76 -16.43 15.39
N LEU A 305 15.52 -15.52 14.75
CA LEU A 305 15.60 -14.12 15.15
C LEU A 305 14.23 -13.44 15.11
N GLY A 306 13.50 -13.62 14.00
CA GLY A 306 12.14 -13.09 13.84
C GLY A 306 11.19 -13.60 14.93
N ARG A 307 11.20 -14.90 15.23
CA ARG A 307 10.38 -15.48 16.31
C ARG A 307 10.64 -14.80 17.64
N ARG A 308 11.91 -14.58 18.01
CA ARG A 308 12.31 -13.94 19.28
C ARG A 308 11.93 -12.47 19.37
N LEU A 309 11.98 -11.77 18.24
CA LEU A 309 11.63 -10.35 18.18
C LEU A 309 10.12 -10.11 18.07
N ILE A 310 9.35 -11.13 17.66
CA ILE A 310 7.88 -11.06 17.45
C ILE A 310 7.09 -11.67 18.63
N THR A 311 7.68 -12.52 19.47
CA THR A 311 7.11 -12.96 20.78
C THR A 311 7.27 -11.89 21.85
#